data_AF-A0A3R9FVY3-F1
#
_entry.id   AF-A0A3R9FVY3-F1
#
_cell.length_a   1.000
_cell.length_b   1.000
_cell.length_c   1.000
_cell.angle_alpha   90.00
_cell.angle_beta   90.00
_cell.angle_gamma   90.00
#
_symmetry.space_group_name_H-M   'P 1'
#
loop_
_entity.id
_entity.type
_entity.pdbx_description
1 polymer ?
#
loop_
_entity_poly.entity_id
_entity_poly.type
_entity_poly.pdbx_seq_one_letter_code
_entity_poly.pdbx_strand_id
1 'polypeptide(L)'
;MKTALTIAIIGSISFSSLAHMNDNQNGYASSPKTILTESYVQKTQPDFEKGITRHIVLFDLKEGVTQQQKQEIVNRFLALKNSKRNGEFYIENIEVGAKNISKEGQGKGYDLAFIVSFTSKGNLNYYVGTPAISDSDY
;
A
#
# COMPACT_ATOMS: atom_id res chain seq x y z
N MET A 1 -32.45 15.66 -47.83
CA MET A 1 -32.12 16.42 -46.60
C MET A 1 -32.47 15.55 -45.41
N LYS A 2 -31.47 15.02 -44.69
CA LYS A 2 -31.63 14.28 -43.44
C LYS A 2 -30.65 14.90 -42.45
N THR A 3 -31.19 15.52 -41.42
CA THR A 3 -30.48 16.13 -40.29
C THR A 3 -29.84 15.04 -39.45
N ALA A 4 -28.52 15.12 -39.23
CA ALA A 4 -27.82 14.35 -38.22
C ALA A 4 -27.44 15.30 -37.08
N LEU A 5 -27.99 14.99 -35.90
CA LEU A 5 -27.82 15.71 -34.65
C LEU A 5 -26.41 15.46 -34.12
N THR A 6 -25.59 16.50 -34.02
CA THR A 6 -24.31 16.48 -33.31
C THR A 6 -24.57 16.34 -31.82
N ILE A 7 -24.30 15.18 -31.24
CA ILE A 7 -24.24 15.01 -29.78
C ILE A 7 -22.79 15.29 -29.36
N ALA A 8 -22.56 16.48 -28.83
CA ALA A 8 -21.36 16.77 -28.07
C ALA A 8 -21.46 16.06 -26.71
N ILE A 9 -20.78 14.93 -26.56
CA ILE A 9 -20.59 14.30 -25.25
C ILE A 9 -19.45 15.07 -24.57
N ILE A 10 -19.78 16.16 -23.89
CA ILE A 10 -18.92 16.73 -22.83
C ILE A 10 -19.17 15.87 -21.59
N GLY A 11 -18.60 14.67 -21.60
CA GLY A 11 -18.48 13.83 -20.42
C GLY A 11 -17.02 13.87 -20.02
N SER A 12 -16.70 14.59 -18.95
CA SER A 12 -15.45 14.42 -18.23
C SER A 12 -15.44 13.01 -17.65
N ILE A 13 -14.97 12.05 -18.45
CA ILE A 13 -14.64 10.72 -17.95
C ILE A 13 -13.37 10.93 -17.14
N SER A 14 -13.53 11.03 -15.82
CA SER A 14 -12.42 11.01 -14.89
C SER A 14 -11.57 9.77 -15.19
N PHE A 15 -10.33 9.97 -15.62
CA PHE A 15 -9.36 8.91 -15.94
C PHE A 15 -9.06 7.97 -14.76
N SER A 16 -9.64 8.20 -13.59
CA SER A 16 -9.48 7.39 -12.37
C SER A 16 -10.23 6.06 -12.41
N SER A 17 -11.27 5.87 -13.25
CA SER A 17 -12.08 4.64 -13.24
C SER A 17 -11.55 3.51 -14.15
N LEU A 18 -10.62 3.79 -15.06
CA LEU A 18 -10.04 2.76 -15.95
C LEU A 18 -8.84 2.02 -15.34
N ALA A 19 -8.34 2.44 -14.18
CA ALA A 19 -7.18 1.82 -13.53
C ALA A 19 -7.53 0.60 -12.65
N HIS A 20 -8.82 0.27 -12.47
CA HIS A 20 -9.27 -0.85 -11.61
C HIS A 20 -9.84 -2.05 -12.38
N MET A 21 -9.84 -2.03 -13.71
CA MET A 21 -10.19 -3.19 -14.55
C MET A 21 -8.97 -3.94 -15.08
N ASN A 22 -7.89 -3.99 -14.31
CA ASN A 22 -6.84 -4.98 -14.56
C ASN A 22 -6.85 -5.93 -13.38
N ASP A 23 -7.54 -7.04 -13.59
CA ASP A 23 -7.59 -8.17 -12.68
C ASP A 23 -6.14 -8.57 -12.38
N ASN A 24 -5.65 -8.23 -11.19
CA ASN A 24 -4.29 -8.54 -10.78
C ASN A 24 -4.24 -10.02 -10.43
N GLN A 25 -4.17 -10.86 -11.48
CA GLN A 25 -4.08 -12.33 -11.46
C GLN A 25 -2.80 -12.86 -10.78
N ASN A 26 -2.06 -12.03 -10.05
CA ASN A 26 -0.92 -12.45 -9.28
C ASN A 26 -1.40 -13.23 -8.05
N GLY A 27 -1.17 -14.55 -8.03
CA GLY A 27 -1.47 -15.47 -6.91
C GLY A 27 -0.78 -15.17 -5.57
N TYR A 28 -0.21 -13.97 -5.41
CA TYR A 28 0.32 -13.42 -4.17
C TYR A 28 -0.59 -12.37 -3.53
N ALA A 29 -1.64 -11.90 -4.23
CA ALA A 29 -2.63 -10.99 -3.66
C ALA A 29 -3.51 -11.74 -2.65
N SER A 30 -3.46 -11.34 -1.39
CA SER A 30 -4.37 -11.89 -0.38
C SER A 30 -5.77 -11.36 -0.59
N SER A 31 -6.78 -12.25 -0.56
CA SER A 31 -8.18 -11.83 -0.57
C SER A 31 -8.45 -11.00 0.69
N PRO A 32 -9.08 -9.82 0.55
CA PRO A 32 -9.41 -8.98 1.69
C PRO A 32 -10.31 -9.74 2.66
N LYS A 33 -9.89 -9.82 3.93
CA LYS A 33 -10.63 -10.53 4.97
C LYS A 33 -11.42 -9.53 5.80
N THR A 34 -12.74 -9.71 5.86
CA THR A 34 -13.60 -8.92 6.75
C THR A 34 -13.22 -9.16 8.20
N ILE A 35 -12.97 -8.09 8.95
CA ILE A 35 -12.66 -8.13 10.39
C ILE A 35 -13.80 -7.43 11.15
N LEU A 36 -14.39 -8.10 12.14
CA LEU A 36 -15.38 -7.48 13.02
C LEU A 36 -14.80 -6.24 13.73
N THR A 37 -15.54 -5.15 13.78
CA THR A 37 -15.10 -3.86 14.34
C THR A 37 -14.57 -3.96 15.77
N GLU A 38 -15.24 -4.72 16.64
CA GLU A 38 -14.80 -4.94 18.03
C GLU A 38 -13.46 -5.67 18.09
N SER A 39 -13.28 -6.70 17.26
CA SER A 39 -12.00 -7.40 17.14
C SER A 39 -10.91 -6.48 16.59
N TYR A 40 -11.24 -5.50 15.75
CA TYR A 40 -10.28 -4.53 15.25
C TYR A 40 -9.81 -3.56 16.33
N VAL A 41 -10.74 -2.99 17.11
CA VAL A 41 -10.39 -2.06 18.20
C VAL A 41 -9.44 -2.73 19.19
N GLN A 42 -9.69 -3.99 19.56
CA GLN A 42 -8.80 -4.74 20.44
C GLN A 42 -7.43 -5.02 19.79
N LYS A 43 -7.43 -5.50 18.54
CA LYS A 43 -6.20 -5.89 17.82
C LYS A 43 -5.35 -4.71 17.39
N THR A 44 -5.88 -3.49 17.44
CA THR A 44 -5.12 -2.26 17.17
C THR A 44 -4.74 -1.53 18.44
N GLN A 45 -4.94 -2.06 19.65
CA GLN A 45 -4.40 -1.40 20.85
C GLN A 45 -2.86 -1.34 20.79
N PRO A 46 -2.20 -0.23 21.22
CA PRO A 46 -0.76 -0.06 21.06
C PRO A 46 0.09 -1.17 21.71
N ASP A 47 -0.45 -1.87 22.70
CA ASP A 47 0.18 -2.96 23.44
C ASP A 47 -0.30 -4.36 23.04
N PHE A 48 -1.17 -4.48 22.04
CA PHE A 48 -1.61 -5.78 21.52
C PHE A 48 -0.39 -6.55 20.96
N GLU A 49 -0.07 -7.68 21.62
CA GLU A 49 1.12 -8.50 21.37
C GLU A 49 2.41 -7.66 21.24
N LYS A 50 2.90 -7.14 22.38
CA LYS A 50 4.17 -6.39 22.44
C LYS A 50 5.34 -7.23 21.94
N GLY A 51 6.27 -6.57 21.26
CA GLY A 51 7.47 -7.17 20.68
C GLY A 51 7.79 -6.58 19.31
N ILE A 52 9.06 -6.64 18.92
CA ILE A 52 9.49 -6.12 17.63
C ILE A 52 8.79 -6.89 16.50
N THR A 53 7.95 -6.17 15.77
CA THR A 53 7.20 -6.70 14.62
C THR A 53 7.73 -6.03 13.35
N ARG A 54 8.06 -6.83 12.33
CA ARG A 54 8.56 -6.36 11.04
C ARG A 54 7.53 -6.59 9.94
N HIS A 55 7.25 -5.53 9.19
CA HIS A 55 6.45 -5.60 7.96
C HIS A 55 7.36 -5.29 6.77
N ILE A 56 7.41 -6.24 5.83
CA ILE A 56 8.29 -6.17 4.67
C ILE A 56 7.43 -5.93 3.44
N VAL A 57 7.73 -4.85 2.71
CA VAL A 57 7.07 -4.48 1.46
C VAL A 57 8.10 -4.55 0.35
N LEU A 58 7.80 -5.29 -0.71
CA LEU A 58 8.65 -5.45 -1.88
C LEU A 58 7.91 -4.92 -3.11
N PHE A 59 8.50 -3.98 -3.84
CA PHE A 59 7.95 -3.50 -5.09
C PHE A 59 8.69 -4.10 -6.28
N ASP A 60 7.90 -4.64 -7.20
CA ASP A 60 8.26 -4.90 -8.59
C ASP A 60 7.64 -3.76 -9.41
N LEU A 61 8.47 -2.80 -9.84
CA LEU A 61 7.98 -1.60 -10.52
C LEU A 61 7.80 -1.89 -12.00
N LYS A 62 6.77 -1.29 -12.60
CA LYS A 62 6.54 -1.40 -14.04
C LYS A 62 7.75 -0.85 -14.82
N GLU A 63 7.97 -1.41 -16.00
CA GLU A 63 8.92 -0.87 -16.96
C GLU A 63 8.64 0.62 -17.26
N GLY A 64 9.70 1.40 -17.43
CA GLY A 64 9.60 2.83 -17.74
C GLY A 64 9.46 3.75 -16.52
N VAL A 65 9.36 3.22 -15.29
CA VAL A 65 9.45 4.05 -14.08
C VAL A 65 10.83 4.71 -14.00
N THR A 66 10.84 6.04 -13.90
CA THR A 66 12.09 6.81 -13.89
C THR A 66 12.77 6.78 -12.52
N GLN A 67 14.07 7.09 -12.48
CA GLN A 67 14.80 7.22 -11.22
C GLN A 67 14.20 8.28 -10.29
N GLN A 68 13.66 9.37 -10.84
CA GLN A 68 12.99 10.42 -10.06
C GLN A 68 11.71 9.89 -9.41
N GLN A 69 10.90 9.13 -10.14
CA GLN A 69 9.69 8.49 -9.60
C GLN A 69 10.04 7.45 -8.54
N LYS A 70 11.09 6.64 -8.76
CA LYS A 70 11.60 5.69 -7.77
C LYS A 70 12.04 6.40 -6.49
N GLN A 71 12.76 7.52 -6.60
CA GLN A 71 13.16 8.32 -5.44
C GLN A 71 11.97 8.93 -4.72
N GLU A 72 10.94 9.37 -5.45
CA GLU A 72 9.72 9.90 -4.85
C GLU A 72 8.97 8.84 -4.02
N ILE A 73 8.90 7.60 -4.51
CA ILE A 73 8.35 6.47 -3.74
C ILE A 73 9.13 6.30 -2.43
N VAL A 74 10.47 6.28 -2.50
CA VAL A 74 11.34 6.15 -1.32
C VAL A 74 11.10 7.29 -0.33
N ASN A 75 11.08 8.54 -0.79
CA ASN A 75 10.89 9.72 0.05
C ASN A 75 9.54 9.68 0.78
N ARG A 76 8.46 9.37 0.05
CA ARG A 76 7.11 9.27 0.63
C ARG A 76 7.00 8.14 1.63
N PHE A 77 7.63 7.00 1.36
CA PHE A 77 7.61 5.87 2.29
C PHE A 77 8.40 6.15 3.57
N LEU A 78 9.57 6.77 3.48
CA LEU A 78 10.36 7.18 4.65
C LEU A 78 9.65 8.26 5.48
N ALA A 79 8.90 9.16 4.83
CA ALA A 79 8.12 10.17 5.52
C ALA A 79 7.05 9.58 6.46
N LEU A 80 6.60 8.34 6.22
CA LEU A 80 5.65 7.64 7.10
C LEU A 80 6.18 7.47 8.52
N LYS A 81 7.51 7.48 8.74
CA LYS A 81 8.11 7.44 10.09
C LYS A 81 7.58 8.56 10.99
N ASN A 82 7.14 9.68 10.40
CA ASN A 82 6.59 10.82 11.14
C ASN A 82 5.08 10.69 11.43
N SER A 83 4.45 9.56 11.09
CA SER A 83 3.02 9.33 11.31
C SER A 83 2.73 9.19 12.80
N LYS A 84 1.62 9.80 13.23
CA LYS A 84 1.20 9.81 14.63
C LYS A 84 -0.18 9.21 14.81
N ARG A 85 -0.39 8.55 15.95
CA ARG A 85 -1.66 8.09 16.47
C ARG A 85 -1.87 8.77 17.82
N ASN A 86 -2.93 9.55 17.94
CA ASN A 86 -3.23 10.29 19.17
C ASN A 86 -2.04 11.14 19.67
N GLY A 87 -1.26 11.73 18.75
CA GLY A 87 -0.09 12.55 19.07
C GLY A 87 1.24 11.79 19.18
N GLU A 88 1.21 10.46 19.30
CA GLU A 88 2.38 9.61 19.50
C GLU A 88 2.82 8.90 18.22
N PHE A 89 4.13 8.77 18.01
CA PHE A 89 4.66 7.98 16.89
C PHE A 89 4.41 6.49 17.14
N TYR A 90 3.96 5.77 16.11
CA TYR A 90 3.69 4.32 16.22
C TYR A 90 4.57 3.46 15.31
N ILE A 91 5.35 4.09 14.42
CA ILE A 91 6.38 3.42 13.61
C ILE A 91 7.73 3.63 14.29
N GLU A 92 8.40 2.53 14.62
CA GLU A 92 9.72 2.57 15.27
C GLU A 92 10.80 2.96 14.26
N ASN A 93 10.81 2.27 13.11
CA ASN A 93 11.83 2.49 12.09
C ASN A 93 11.32 2.12 10.69
N ILE A 94 11.92 2.75 9.68
CA ILE A 94 11.76 2.37 8.27
C ILE A 94 13.15 2.29 7.65
N GLU A 95 13.48 1.14 7.08
CA GLU A 95 14.68 0.92 6.29
C GLU A 95 14.30 0.73 4.83
N VAL A 96 15.17 1.14 3.92
CA VAL A 96 14.97 1.04 2.47
C VAL A 96 16.13 0.31 1.79
N GLY A 97 15.81 -0.69 0.97
CA GLY A 97 16.70 -1.24 -0.04
C GLY A 97 16.36 -0.63 -1.39
N ALA A 98 17.16 0.34 -1.86
CA ALA A 98 16.88 1.12 -3.07
C ALA A 98 17.26 0.41 -4.39
N LYS A 99 17.84 -0.79 -4.31
CA LYS A 99 18.26 -1.61 -5.45
C LYS A 99 18.38 -3.08 -5.06
N ASN A 100 18.04 -3.98 -5.97
CA ASN A 100 18.36 -5.39 -5.86
C ASN A 100 19.87 -5.64 -6.00
N ILE A 101 20.51 -6.18 -4.97
CA ILE A 101 21.94 -6.54 -4.97
C ILE A 101 22.18 -8.04 -4.82
N SER A 102 21.12 -8.86 -4.96
CA SER A 102 21.19 -10.31 -4.90
C SER A 102 22.24 -10.85 -5.88
N LYS A 103 23.23 -11.60 -5.37
CA LYS A 103 24.27 -12.27 -6.18
C LYS A 103 23.97 -13.76 -6.35
N GLU A 104 23.12 -14.30 -5.50
CA GLU A 104 22.65 -15.68 -5.45
C GLU A 104 21.54 -15.98 -6.46
N GLY A 105 21.10 -14.98 -7.25
CA GLY A 105 20.11 -15.15 -8.33
C GLY A 105 18.65 -15.16 -7.86
N GLN A 106 18.39 -14.95 -6.56
CA GLN A 106 17.06 -15.07 -5.96
C GLN A 106 16.35 -13.71 -5.75
N GLY A 107 16.86 -12.65 -6.37
CA GLY A 107 16.31 -11.30 -6.24
C GLY A 107 14.88 -11.12 -6.78
N LYS A 108 14.37 -12.07 -7.60
CA LYS A 108 12.99 -12.11 -8.13
C LYS A 108 12.50 -10.81 -8.81
N GLY A 109 13.40 -9.96 -9.30
CA GLY A 109 13.05 -8.73 -10.02
C GLY A 109 12.64 -7.55 -9.14
N TYR A 110 12.61 -7.67 -7.80
CA TYR A 110 12.19 -6.55 -6.95
C TYR A 110 13.14 -5.35 -7.02
N ASP A 111 12.58 -4.16 -7.22
CA ASP A 111 13.27 -2.89 -7.36
C ASP A 111 13.56 -2.20 -6.03
N LEU A 112 12.59 -2.26 -5.12
CA LEU A 112 12.60 -1.60 -3.83
C LEU A 112 12.14 -2.57 -2.74
N ALA A 113 12.79 -2.48 -1.59
CA ALA A 113 12.35 -3.15 -0.37
C ALA A 113 12.21 -2.12 0.75
N PHE A 114 11.16 -2.26 1.55
CA PHE A 114 11.00 -1.50 2.79
C PHE A 114 10.80 -2.45 3.96
N ILE A 115 11.51 -2.20 5.06
CA ILE A 115 11.30 -2.89 6.32
C ILE A 115 10.77 -1.87 7.31
N VAL A 116 9.50 -2.03 7.70
CA VAL A 116 8.84 -1.20 8.70
C VAL A 116 8.84 -1.96 10.03
N SER A 117 9.42 -1.35 11.06
CA SER A 117 9.49 -1.92 12.40
C SER A 117 8.49 -1.25 13.32
N PHE A 118 7.85 -2.07 14.17
CA PHE A 118 6.89 -1.67 15.18
C PHE A 118 7.25 -2.30 16.52
N THR A 119 6.87 -1.66 17.62
CA THR A 119 7.06 -2.17 18.99
C THR A 119 5.98 -3.17 19.44
N SER A 120 4.95 -3.38 18.62
CA SER A 120 3.86 -4.33 18.87
C SER A 120 3.13 -4.74 17.59
N LYS A 121 2.41 -5.86 17.64
CA LYS A 121 1.50 -6.26 16.57
C LYS A 121 0.35 -5.26 16.41
N GLY A 122 -0.08 -4.65 17.51
CA GLY A 122 -1.13 -3.63 17.50
C GLY A 122 -0.78 -2.38 16.69
N ASN A 123 0.46 -1.90 16.79
CA ASN A 123 0.95 -0.79 15.98
C ASN A 123 1.03 -1.15 14.49
N LEU A 124 1.43 -2.39 14.15
CA LEU A 124 1.33 -2.89 12.78
C LEU A 124 -0.13 -2.94 12.29
N ASN A 125 -1.04 -3.45 13.12
CA ASN A 125 -2.45 -3.55 12.72
C ASN A 125 -3.07 -2.16 12.53
N TYR A 126 -2.69 -1.17 13.35
CA TYR A 126 -3.11 0.22 13.15
C TYR A 126 -2.51 0.82 11.87
N TYR A 127 -1.23 0.56 11.59
CA TYR A 127 -0.56 0.97 10.35
C TYR A 127 -1.26 0.45 9.10
N VAL A 128 -1.62 -0.84 9.11
CA VAL A 128 -2.32 -1.50 7.99
C VAL A 128 -3.79 -1.06 7.93
N GLY A 129 -4.40 -0.74 9.07
CA GLY A 129 -5.81 -0.38 9.19
C GLY A 129 -6.77 -1.58 9.17
N THR A 130 -8.07 -1.32 9.31
CA THR A 130 -9.16 -2.27 9.03
C THR A 130 -9.54 -2.15 7.58
N PRO A 131 -9.75 -3.29 6.92
CA PRO A 131 -8.88 -3.80 5.86
C PRO A 131 -8.73 -2.83 4.69
N ALA A 132 -7.84 -3.15 3.76
CA ALA A 132 -7.82 -2.62 2.40
C ALA A 132 -9.13 -2.85 1.59
N ILE A 133 -10.25 -3.21 2.23
CA ILE A 133 -11.62 -3.11 1.72
C ILE A 133 -12.53 -2.69 2.88
N SER A 134 -13.12 -1.51 2.75
CA SER A 134 -14.47 -1.25 3.25
C SER A 134 -15.30 -0.81 2.07
N ASP A 135 -16.05 -1.75 1.48
CA ASP A 135 -17.35 -1.49 0.85
C ASP A 135 -18.09 -2.84 0.86
N SER A 136 -19.23 -2.93 1.56
CA SER A 136 -20.22 -3.96 1.22
C SER A 136 -21.24 -3.45 0.21
N ASP A 137 -21.27 -2.16 -0.11
CA ASP A 137 -22.28 -1.59 -1.00
C ASP A 137 -21.73 -0.33 -1.69
N TYR A 138 -20.97 -0.51 -2.78
CA TYR A 138 -21.02 0.28 -4.03
C TYR A 138 -20.13 -0.35 -5.12
#